data_AF-A0A139N222-F1
#
_entry.id   AF-A0A139N222-F1
#
_cell.length_a   1.000
_cell.length_b   1.000
_cell.length_c   1.000
_cell.angle_alpha   90.00
_cell.angle_beta   90.00
_cell.angle_gamma   90.00
#
_symmetry.space_group_name_H-M   'P 1'
#
loop_
_entity.id
_entity.type
_entity.pdbx_description
1 polymer ?
#
loop_
_entity_poly.entity_id
_entity_poly.type
_entity_poly.pdbx_seq_one_letter_code
_entity_poly.pdbx_strand_id
1 'polypeptide(L)' 'MAAYLKIDPILLVKMIQIFEELGFVSITEGVMTVNKEAEKKEIDSSHIYQDLKRLVKEQELMALGTVQEIYDYLMDC' A
#
# COMPACT_ATOMS: atom_id res chain seq x y z
N MET A 1 18.96 8.36 -7.82
CA MET A 1 17.94 7.57 -8.55
C MET A 1 16.56 7.59 -7.88
N ALA A 2 16.43 7.94 -6.59
CA ALA A 2 15.14 8.10 -5.89
C ALA A 2 14.35 9.41 -6.19
N ALA A 3 14.71 10.15 -7.25
CA ALA A 3 14.15 11.48 -7.53
C ALA A 3 13.14 11.52 -8.70
N TYR A 4 12.82 10.37 -9.31
CA TYR A 4 12.02 10.33 -10.54
C TYR A 4 10.50 10.33 -10.33
N LEU A 5 10.04 9.96 -9.14
CA LEU A 5 8.67 10.19 -8.70
C LEU A 5 8.79 10.84 -7.32
N LYS A 6 8.17 11.99 -7.11
CA LYS A 6 8.07 12.67 -5.80
C LYS A 6 7.18 11.86 -4.84
N ILE A 7 7.49 10.59 -4.65
CA ILE A 7 6.74 9.63 -3.86
C ILE A 7 7.57 9.33 -2.63
N ASP A 8 6.92 9.33 -1.47
CA ASP A 8 7.58 9.02 -0.22
C ASP A 8 8.29 7.64 -0.30
N PRO A 9 9.54 7.52 0.18
CA PRO A 9 10.28 6.27 0.16
C PRO A 9 9.50 5.09 0.77
N ILE A 10 8.64 5.39 1.75
CA ILE A 10 7.80 4.41 2.42
C ILE A 10 6.74 3.81 1.49
N LEU A 11 6.18 4.61 0.57
CA LEU A 11 5.19 4.15 -0.40
C LEU A 11 5.84 3.18 -1.39
N LEU A 12 7.07 3.46 -1.81
CA LEU A 12 7.83 2.61 -2.71
C LEU A 12 8.08 1.23 -2.09
N VAL A 13 8.45 1.20 -0.81
CA VAL A 13 8.62 -0.06 -0.05
C VAL A 13 7.31 -0.83 0.02
N LYS A 14 6.18 -0.14 0.27
CA LYS A 14 4.84 -0.79 0.29
C LYS A 14 4.46 -1.38 -1.05
N MET A 15 4.75 -0.69 -2.17
CA MET A 15 4.50 -1.23 -3.50
C MET A 15 5.30 -2.50 -3.77
N ILE A 16 6.57 -2.53 -3.37
CA ILE A 16 7.43 -3.72 -3.50
C ILE A 16 6.86 -4.89 -2.67
N GLN A 17 6.41 -4.62 -1.44
CA GLN A 17 5.75 -5.62 -0.59
C GLN A 17 4.47 -6.19 -1.22
N ILE A 18 3.65 -5.34 -1.84
CA ILE A 18 2.43 -5.76 -2.56
C ILE A 18 2.79 -6.64 -3.76
N PHE A 19 3.82 -6.27 -4.52
CA PHE A 19 4.27 -7.09 -5.66
C PHE A 19 4.84 -8.44 -5.21
N GLU A 20 5.46 -8.51 -4.03
CA GLU A 20 5.91 -9.78 -3.44
C GLU A 20 4.74 -10.66 -3.04
N GLU A 21 3.73 -10.11 -2.34
CA GLU A 21 2.53 -10.84 -1.94
C GLU A 21 1.72 -11.36 -3.14
N LEU A 22 1.62 -10.54 -4.19
CA LEU A 22 0.94 -10.93 -5.44
C LEU A 22 1.77 -11.92 -6.28
N GLY A 23 3.04 -12.15 -5.93
CA GLY A 23 3.94 -13.08 -6.62
C GLY A 23 4.57 -12.54 -7.90
N PHE A 24 4.49 -11.23 -8.16
CA PHE A 24 5.15 -10.56 -9.29
C PHE A 24 6.65 -10.40 -9.07
N VAL A 25 7.09 -10.30 -7.81
CA VAL A 25 8.50 -10.31 -7.44
C VAL A 25 8.73 -11.29 -6.30
N SER A 26 9.93 -11.81 -6.19
CA SER A 26 10.38 -12.56 -5.01
C SER A 26 11.68 -11.95 -4.53
N ILE A 27 11.77 -11.67 -3.23
CA ILE A 27 12.96 -11.10 -2.61
C ILE A 27 13.63 -12.22 -1.81
N THR A 28 14.69 -12.79 -2.39
CA THR A 28 15.56 -13.75 -1.71
C THR A 28 16.91 -13.09 -1.46
N GLU A 29 17.33 -13.05 -0.20
CA GLU A 29 18.64 -12.50 0.22
C GLU A 29 18.89 -11.04 -0.24
N GLY A 30 17.83 -10.24 -0.37
CA GLY A 30 17.92 -8.86 -0.83
C GLY A 30 18.02 -8.68 -2.35
N VAL A 31 17.94 -9.77 -3.12
CA VAL A 31 17.90 -9.73 -4.60
C VAL A 31 16.45 -9.84 -5.05
N MET A 32 15.96 -8.79 -5.72
CA MET A 32 14.60 -8.76 -6.28
C MET A 32 14.57 -9.51 -7.63
N THR A 33 13.83 -10.61 -7.69
CA THR A 33 13.64 -11.40 -8.91
C THR A 33 12.24 -11.17 -9.45
N VAL A 34 12.10 -10.73 -10.71
CA VAL A 34 10.81 -10.46 -11.34
C VAL A 34 10.25 -11.75 -11.93
N ASN A 35 9.08 -12.16 -11.46
CA ASN A 35 8.38 -13.33 -11.97
C ASN A 35 7.42 -12.92 -13.10
N LYS A 36 7.86 -13.10 -14.34
CA LYS A 36 7.13 -12.69 -15.55
C LYS A 36 5.96 -13.62 -15.89
N GLU A 37 5.89 -14.79 -15.25
CA GLU A 37 4.83 -15.79 -15.42
C GLU A 37 3.70 -15.64 -14.38
N ALA A 38 3.78 -14.61 -13.52
CA ALA A 38 2.72 -14.34 -12.56
C ALA A 38 1.40 -14.07 -13.28
N GLU A 39 0.38 -14.91 -13.01
CA GLU A 39 -0.99 -14.63 -13.42
C GLU A 39 -1.40 -13.25 -12.90
N LYS A 40 -2.16 -12.50 -13.70
CA LYS A 40 -2.77 -11.24 -13.26
C LYS A 40 -3.76 -11.54 -12.14
N LYS A 41 -3.25 -11.62 -10.91
CA LYS A 41 -4.07 -11.60 -9.70
C LYS A 41 -4.59 -10.21 -9.50
N GLU A 42 -5.88 -10.09 -9.21
CA GLU A 42 -6.46 -8.79 -8.90
C GLU A 42 -5.79 -8.22 -7.66
N ILE A 43 -5.39 -6.95 -7.74
CA ILE A 43 -4.74 -6.24 -6.61
C ILE A 43 -5.66 -6.22 -5.37
N ASP A 44 -6.97 -6.32 -5.58
CA ASP A 44 -7.95 -6.39 -4.52
C ASP A 44 -7.86 -7.67 -3.67
N SER A 45 -7.16 -8.70 -4.14
CA SER A 45 -6.87 -9.93 -3.37
C SER A 45 -5.69 -9.80 -2.40
N SER A 46 -4.86 -8.75 -2.54
CA SER A 46 -3.73 -8.50 -1.62
C SER A 46 -4.23 -7.88 -0.33
N HIS A 47 -3.87 -8.49 0.80
CA HIS A 47 -4.21 -7.94 2.12
C HIS A 47 -3.45 -6.64 2.36
N ILE A 48 -2.18 -6.58 1.95
CA ILE A 48 -1.34 -5.38 2.11
C ILE A 48 -1.94 -4.18 1.34
N TYR A 49 -2.50 -4.41 0.15
CA TYR A 49 -3.16 -3.36 -0.61
C TYR A 49 -4.44 -2.87 0.05
N GLN A 50 -5.30 -3.76 0.56
CA GLN A 50 -6.51 -3.35 1.27
C GLN A 50 -6.20 -2.59 2.55
N ASP A 51 -5.18 -3.00 3.30
CA ASP A 51 -4.73 -2.30 4.50
C ASP A 51 -4.13 -0.93 4.17
N LEU A 52 -3.33 -0.83 3.09
CA LEU A 52 -2.81 0.45 2.61
C LEU A 52 -3.95 1.40 2.20
N LYS A 53 -4.96 0.89 1.48
CA LYS A 53 -6.13 1.66 1.08
C LYS A 53 -6.92 2.19 2.28
N ARG A 54 -7.05 1.38 3.34
CA ARG A 54 -7.68 1.79 4.59
C ARG A 54 -6.88 2.89 5.29
N LEU A 55 -5.57 2.69 5.40
CA LEU A 55 -4.66 3.65 6.03
C LEU A 55 -4.65 4.99 5.30
N VAL A 56 -4.64 4.99 3.96
CA VAL A 56 -4.73 6.23 3.16
C VAL A 56 -6.06 6.94 3.43
N LYS A 57 -7.17 6.20 3.51
CA LYS A 57 -8.49 6.76 3.77
C LYS A 57 -8.59 7.35 5.19
N GLU A 58 -7.97 6.69 6.17
CA GLU A 58 -7.84 7.19 7.54
C GLU A 58 -6.99 8.46 7.59
N GLN A 59 -5.84 8.47 6.90
CA GLN A 59 -4.97 9.65 6.82
C GLN A 59 -5.67 10.83 6.13
N GLU A 60 -6.41 10.55 5.05
CA GLU A 60 -7.20 11.56 4.34
C GLU A 60 -8.29 12.14 5.25
N LEU A 61 -9.01 11.30 5.99
CA LEU A 61 -10.01 11.72 6.96
C LEU A 61 -9.40 12.56 8.08
N MET A 62 -8.23 12.17 8.62
CA MET A 62 -7.56 12.94 9.67
C MET A 62 -6.96 14.25 9.16
N ALA A 63 -6.59 14.33 7.88
CA ALA A 63 -5.98 15.52 7.28
C ALA A 63 -7.01 16.53 6.75
N LEU A 64 -8.16 16.06 6.24
CA LEU A 64 -9.16 16.88 5.54
C LEU A 64 -10.54 16.84 6.19
N GLY A 65 -10.81 15.86 7.06
CA GLY A 65 -12.10 15.70 7.73
C GLY A 65 -12.34 16.78 8.78
N THR A 66 -13.61 17.10 8.96
CA THR A 66 -14.03 17.99 10.05
C THR A 66 -13.88 17.29 11.40
N VAL A 67 -13.76 18.08 12.48
CA VAL A 67 -13.62 17.54 13.84
C VAL A 67 -14.79 16.60 14.21
N GLN A 68 -16.00 16.85 13.68
CA GLN A 68 -17.15 15.97 13.86
C GLN A 68 -17.00 14.64 13.12
N GLU A 69 -16.61 14.67 11.84
CA GLU A 69 -16.40 13.43 11.06
C GLU A 69 -15.28 12.56 11.63
N ILE A 70 -14.21 13.19 12.14
CA ILE A 70 -13.12 12.49 12.84
C ILE A 70 -13.64 11.88 14.16
N TYR A 71 -14.47 12.62 14.91
CA TYR A 71 -15.03 12.13 16.17
C TYR A 71 -15.98 10.95 15.96
N ASP A 72 -16.88 11.04 14.98
CA ASP A 72 -17.82 9.97 14.64
C ASP A 72 -17.06 8.70 14.20
N TYR A 73 -16.00 8.87 13.40
CA TYR A 73 -15.15 7.76 12.97
C TYR A 73 -14.40 7.06 14.13
N LEU A 74 -13.95 7.82 15.14
CA LEU A 74 -13.26 7.27 16.31
C LEU A 74 -14.22 6.66 17.33
N MET A 75 -15.49 7.10 17.38
CA MET A 75 -16.51 6.58 18.29
C MET A 75 -17.26 5.35 17.78
N ASP A 76 -17.26 5.10 16.47
CA ASP A 76 -17.85 3.90 15.85
C ASP A 76 -16.93 2.66 15.90
N CYS A 77 -15.84 2.68 16.70
CA CYS A 77 -14.90 1.56 16.91
C CYS A 77 -15.22 0.72 18.16
#